data_AF-G0WHB8-F1
#
_entry.id   AF-G0WHB8-F1
#
_cell.length_a   1.000
_cell.length_b   1.000
_cell.length_c   1.000
_cell.angle_alpha   90.00
_cell.angle_beta   90.00
_cell.angle_gamma   90.00
#
_symmetry.space_group_name_H-M   'P 1'
#
loop_
_entity.id
_entity.type
_entity.pdbx_description
1 polymer ?
#
loop_
_entity_poly.entity_id
_entity_poly.type
_entity_poly.pdbx_seq_one_letter_code
_entity_poly.pdbx_strand_id
1 'polypeptide(L)'
;MEKLNSRYVAIDGWLVDIDQKRIINPEDIADDLPNEDYFKLSQLHLKNWEEVSDEPQLFISTKSQLLVEKIRWRLQDFVELLDGRIVPKSTQIPTTEVLDEFSRKCHKLTLSNKISKYLFLDASIASTSRPQTNATNYNQELYPIICTPYTQHVIIEGFIIDLRNKKLCNFYSQSIRSKLPEKALRIIVEDYKANTFDMFSNINSNYLFVKDFRLFNLLEKKTYVRFKKTDDSGYSCQRTSKQSATHVCYVVQLNGQKDDIFLVREKSIDNSYTSIEMIEQPLTEMKFVTRFYNNEVEPLRYDLLSYKKSHRIDLPYTIHHITNELWTALNLPKIPDLVLNFIRDCENTEQAVLYYGLGKRLENNCLKDISERLKRITSVFEVEERLKPWNDQISNVLEIALERARINSKKVSQYIFAMYINHLFSTLLSSSKLYITLRFLLINDKFIIDLAENKLINPKSKTFLESIPEYVADALGQFDFFDWSIFNFSNEPFPIYCSELFEELHMEEREFILDDRGVLHVNNSGYSGMIVKVPCAAIELKDKSVIYIYRGLEPIELPDLEDLPVDIRPFHIVPANEIEEWYEAAIKELITLSSFSSVREIYTKYLNNLSTNTEN
;
A
#
# COMPACT_ATOMS: atom_id res chain seq x y z
N MET A 1 -29.77 -22.11 15.91
CA MET A 1 -30.63 -21.18 16.64
C MET A 1 -31.89 -21.92 17.05
N GLU A 2 -32.09 -22.11 18.34
CA GLU A 2 -33.25 -22.85 18.88
C GLU A 2 -34.09 -21.89 19.72
N LYS A 3 -35.33 -21.65 19.29
CA LYS A 3 -36.22 -20.68 19.94
C LYS A 3 -36.86 -21.33 21.16
N LEU A 4 -36.63 -20.74 22.33
CA LEU A 4 -37.29 -21.17 23.56
C LEU A 4 -38.73 -20.63 23.59
N ASN A 5 -38.86 -19.30 23.49
CA ASN A 5 -40.14 -18.59 23.42
C ASN A 5 -39.98 -17.26 22.64
N SER A 6 -40.94 -16.34 22.77
CA SER A 6 -40.90 -15.06 22.05
C SER A 6 -39.71 -14.18 22.43
N ARG A 7 -39.18 -14.33 23.65
CA ARG A 7 -38.12 -13.48 24.22
C ARG A 7 -36.76 -14.16 24.24
N TYR A 8 -36.70 -15.47 24.48
CA TYR A 8 -35.45 -16.19 24.66
C TYR A 8 -35.14 -17.14 23.50
N VAL A 9 -33.86 -17.16 23.11
CA VAL A 9 -33.33 -18.02 22.04
C VAL A 9 -31.95 -18.54 22.40
N ALA A 10 -31.67 -19.80 22.09
CA ALA A 10 -30.35 -20.36 22.18
C ALA A 10 -29.59 -20.23 20.84
N ILE A 11 -28.40 -19.66 20.90
CA ILE A 11 -27.51 -19.44 19.75
C ILE A 11 -26.10 -19.88 20.16
N ASP A 12 -25.57 -20.90 19.48
CA ASP A 12 -24.22 -21.44 19.68
C ASP A 12 -23.84 -21.68 21.15
N GLY A 13 -24.79 -22.29 21.88
CA GLY A 13 -24.65 -22.62 23.30
C GLY A 13 -24.91 -21.44 24.25
N TRP A 14 -25.22 -20.25 23.77
CA TRP A 14 -25.58 -19.10 24.62
C TRP A 14 -27.09 -18.87 24.64
N LEU A 15 -27.62 -18.60 25.83
CA LEU A 15 -28.99 -18.14 25.98
C LEU A 15 -29.05 -16.62 25.81
N VAL A 16 -29.87 -16.16 24.86
CA VAL A 16 -30.00 -14.76 24.47
C VAL A 16 -31.40 -14.24 24.78
N ASP A 17 -31.47 -13.13 25.50
CA ASP A 17 -32.66 -12.29 25.63
C ASP A 17 -32.72 -11.33 24.43
N ILE A 18 -33.69 -11.55 23.54
CA ILE A 18 -33.86 -10.81 22.29
C ILE A 18 -34.30 -9.36 22.56
N ASP A 19 -35.13 -9.15 23.59
CA ASP A 19 -35.68 -7.83 23.91
C ASP A 19 -34.58 -6.93 24.51
N GLN A 20 -33.75 -7.51 25.39
CA GLN A 20 -32.65 -6.80 26.04
C GLN A 20 -31.34 -6.84 25.22
N LYS A 21 -31.32 -7.61 24.13
CA LYS A 21 -30.15 -7.85 23.27
C LYS A 21 -28.90 -8.24 24.08
N ARG A 22 -29.03 -9.22 24.98
CA ARG A 22 -27.92 -9.66 25.83
C ARG A 22 -27.93 -11.16 26.10
N ILE A 23 -26.75 -11.69 26.41
CA ILE A 23 -26.59 -13.05 26.90
C ILE A 23 -26.91 -13.09 28.39
N ILE A 24 -27.64 -14.11 28.82
CA ILE A 24 -28.10 -14.29 30.20
C ILE A 24 -27.75 -15.67 30.73
N ASN A 25 -27.58 -15.78 32.06
CA ASN A 25 -27.41 -17.08 32.70
C ASN A 25 -28.76 -17.80 32.69
N PRO A 26 -28.85 -19.05 32.20
CA PRO A 26 -30.07 -19.84 32.27
C PRO A 26 -30.64 -19.95 33.69
N GLU A 27 -29.77 -19.98 34.71
CA GLU A 27 -30.19 -20.04 36.11
C GLU A 27 -30.88 -18.74 36.58
N ASP A 28 -30.53 -17.59 36.01
CA ASP A 28 -31.12 -16.29 36.39
C ASP A 28 -32.60 -16.18 36.00
N ILE A 29 -33.07 -17.04 35.09
CA ILE A 29 -34.45 -17.04 34.59
C ILE A 29 -35.19 -18.36 34.82
N ALA A 30 -34.51 -19.37 35.36
CA ALA A 30 -35.04 -20.73 35.54
C ALA A 30 -36.36 -20.73 36.32
N ASP A 31 -36.43 -19.91 37.38
CA ASP A 31 -37.59 -19.80 38.26
C ASP A 31 -38.75 -18.98 37.64
N ASP A 32 -38.46 -18.16 36.63
CA ASP A 32 -39.42 -17.26 35.97
C ASP A 32 -40.06 -17.87 34.71
N LEU A 33 -39.58 -19.04 34.25
CA LEU A 33 -40.06 -19.69 33.04
C LEU A 33 -41.26 -20.61 33.31
N PRO A 34 -42.28 -20.64 32.43
CA PRO A 34 -43.31 -21.67 32.46
C PRO A 34 -42.71 -23.08 32.36
N ASN A 35 -43.32 -24.08 33.02
CA ASN A 35 -42.82 -25.46 33.06
C ASN A 35 -42.45 -26.06 31.68
N GLU A 36 -43.22 -25.74 30.62
CA GLU A 36 -42.93 -26.20 29.26
C GLU A 36 -41.64 -25.60 28.69
N ASP A 37 -41.39 -24.30 28.93
CA ASP A 37 -40.18 -23.62 28.49
C ASP A 37 -39.00 -24.02 29.38
N TYR A 38 -39.19 -24.22 30.68
CA TYR A 38 -38.15 -24.76 31.56
C TYR A 38 -37.68 -26.15 31.11
N PHE A 39 -38.62 -27.04 30.76
CA PHE A 39 -38.27 -28.36 30.24
C PHE A 39 -37.51 -28.27 28.91
N LYS A 40 -37.92 -27.39 27.99
CA LYS A 40 -37.16 -27.13 26.75
C LYS A 40 -35.77 -26.58 27.03
N LEU A 41 -35.64 -25.64 27.98
CA LEU A 41 -34.36 -25.06 28.38
C LEU A 41 -33.39 -26.15 28.84
N SER A 42 -33.86 -27.12 29.64
CA SER A 42 -33.05 -28.24 30.13
C SER A 42 -32.56 -29.19 29.03
N GLN A 43 -33.17 -29.15 27.84
CA GLN A 43 -32.76 -29.95 26.68
C GLN A 43 -31.74 -29.23 25.78
N LEU A 44 -31.54 -27.93 25.97
CA LEU A 44 -30.60 -27.15 25.16
C LEU A 44 -29.17 -27.39 25.66
N HIS A 45 -28.26 -27.67 24.73
CA HIS A 45 -26.82 -27.79 25.02
C HIS A 45 -26.19 -26.40 25.20
N LEU A 46 -26.47 -25.78 26.34
CA LEU A 46 -25.97 -24.46 26.72
C LEU A 46 -24.59 -24.57 27.39
N LYS A 47 -23.78 -23.50 27.25
CA LYS A 47 -22.50 -23.36 27.92
C LYS A 47 -22.71 -23.28 29.44
N ASN A 48 -21.86 -23.99 30.17
CA ASN A 48 -21.82 -23.94 31.62
C ASN A 48 -21.22 -22.60 32.08
N TRP A 49 -21.97 -21.84 32.86
CA TRP A 49 -21.54 -20.52 33.35
C TRP A 49 -20.43 -20.59 34.40
N GLU A 50 -20.33 -21.69 35.15
CA GLU A 50 -19.23 -21.92 36.10
C GLU A 50 -17.91 -22.11 35.34
N GLU A 51 -17.90 -22.93 34.29
CA GLU A 51 -16.73 -23.11 33.41
C GLU A 51 -16.32 -21.79 32.74
N VAL A 52 -17.31 -21.02 32.26
CA VAL A 52 -17.08 -19.70 31.70
C VAL A 52 -16.50 -18.75 32.73
N SER A 53 -16.87 -18.85 34.02
CA SER A 53 -16.29 -18.04 35.08
C SER A 53 -14.84 -18.42 35.38
N ASP A 54 -14.55 -19.71 35.43
CA ASP A 54 -13.24 -20.25 35.82
C ASP A 54 -12.15 -20.10 34.75
N GLU A 55 -12.50 -19.79 33.50
CA GLU A 55 -11.48 -19.54 32.47
C GLU A 55 -10.53 -18.39 32.88
N PRO A 56 -9.20 -18.54 32.74
CA PRO A 56 -8.25 -17.48 33.14
C PRO A 56 -8.26 -16.28 32.19
N GLN A 57 -8.87 -16.43 31.00
CA GLN A 57 -8.90 -15.43 29.96
C GLN A 57 -10.06 -14.45 30.18
N LEU A 58 -9.76 -13.15 30.04
CA LEU A 58 -10.78 -12.09 30.12
C LEU A 58 -11.73 -12.10 28.90
N PHE A 59 -11.19 -12.52 27.75
CA PHE A 59 -11.88 -12.51 26.47
C PHE A 59 -12.34 -13.91 26.09
N ILE A 60 -13.59 -14.02 25.66
CA ILE A 60 -14.17 -15.26 25.14
C ILE A 60 -14.44 -15.07 23.66
N SER A 61 -13.91 -15.98 22.84
CA SER A 61 -14.07 -15.93 21.38
C SER A 61 -15.39 -16.60 20.97
N THR A 62 -16.12 -16.03 20.01
CA THR A 62 -17.29 -16.67 19.38
C THR A 62 -17.25 -16.52 17.87
N LYS A 63 -17.61 -17.55 17.10
CA LYS A 63 -17.68 -17.49 15.63
C LYS A 63 -19.09 -17.17 15.11
N SER A 64 -20.02 -16.92 16.01
CA SER A 64 -21.44 -16.81 15.69
C SER A 64 -21.83 -15.45 15.13
N GLN A 65 -22.04 -15.34 13.81
CA GLN A 65 -22.64 -14.14 13.23
C GLN A 65 -24.08 -13.91 13.72
N LEU A 66 -24.81 -15.00 14.01
CA LEU A 66 -26.15 -14.93 14.59
C LEU A 66 -26.17 -14.27 15.98
N LEU A 67 -25.17 -14.52 16.82
CA LEU A 67 -25.03 -13.75 18.07
C LEU A 67 -24.79 -12.28 17.78
N VAL A 68 -23.97 -11.97 16.77
CA VAL A 68 -23.62 -10.59 16.42
C VAL A 68 -24.86 -9.76 16.11
N GLU A 69 -25.79 -10.34 15.34
CA GLU A 69 -27.05 -9.70 14.96
C GLU A 69 -28.04 -9.55 16.13
N LYS A 70 -27.99 -10.46 17.11
CA LYS A 70 -29.02 -10.56 18.16
C LYS A 70 -28.64 -9.93 19.49
N ILE A 71 -27.36 -9.65 19.74
CA ILE A 71 -26.89 -9.03 20.99
C ILE A 71 -26.26 -7.66 20.76
N ARG A 72 -26.23 -6.82 21.79
CA ARG A 72 -25.66 -5.48 21.74
C ARG A 72 -24.16 -5.51 21.96
N TRP A 73 -23.39 -5.04 20.98
CA TRP A 73 -21.95 -4.90 21.06
C TRP A 73 -21.58 -3.45 21.36
N ARG A 74 -20.56 -3.24 22.19
CA ARG A 74 -20.04 -1.90 22.51
C ARG A 74 -18.52 -1.90 22.34
N LEU A 75 -17.98 -0.77 21.88
CA LEU A 75 -16.54 -0.54 21.94
C LEU A 75 -16.17 -0.28 23.40
N GLN A 76 -15.24 -1.06 23.94
CA GLN A 76 -14.80 -0.96 25.33
C GLN A 76 -13.28 -0.80 25.36
N ASP A 77 -12.80 0.11 26.20
CA ASP A 77 -11.37 0.37 26.40
C ASP A 77 -10.76 -0.57 27.44
N PHE A 78 -9.58 -1.08 27.12
CA PHE A 78 -8.77 -1.99 27.91
C PHE A 78 -7.35 -1.46 28.03
N VAL A 79 -6.68 -1.94 29.06
CA VAL A 79 -5.30 -1.61 29.39
C VAL A 79 -4.55 -2.93 29.52
N GLU A 80 -3.44 -3.05 28.82
CA GLU A 80 -2.47 -4.13 29.00
C GLU A 80 -1.42 -3.67 30.02
N LEU A 81 -1.15 -4.51 31.00
CA LEU A 81 -0.20 -4.26 32.07
C LEU A 81 1.19 -4.80 31.72
N LEU A 82 2.23 -4.28 32.38
CA LEU A 82 3.61 -4.76 32.20
C LEU A 82 3.78 -6.27 32.47
N ASP A 83 2.88 -6.89 33.23
CA ASP A 83 2.85 -8.33 33.49
C ASP A 83 2.06 -9.15 32.44
N GLY A 84 1.57 -8.50 31.38
CA GLY A 84 0.79 -9.10 30.29
C GLY A 84 -0.69 -9.33 30.60
N ARG A 85 -1.19 -8.93 31.79
CA ARG A 85 -2.62 -8.98 32.08
C ARG A 85 -3.36 -7.86 31.37
N ILE A 86 -4.58 -8.17 30.92
CA ILE A 86 -5.48 -7.20 30.30
C ILE A 86 -6.65 -6.96 31.25
N VAL A 87 -7.00 -5.69 31.43
CA VAL A 87 -8.08 -5.25 32.32
C VAL A 87 -8.86 -4.08 31.70
N PRO A 88 -10.13 -3.86 32.07
CA PRO A 88 -10.88 -2.70 31.59
C PRO A 88 -10.24 -1.39 32.06
N LYS A 89 -10.21 -0.35 31.21
CA LYS A 89 -9.61 0.96 31.54
C LYS A 89 -10.27 1.66 32.74
N SER A 90 -11.49 1.28 33.10
CA SER A 90 -12.16 1.74 34.32
C SER A 90 -11.53 1.20 35.62
N THR A 91 -10.59 0.25 35.54
CA THR A 91 -9.89 -0.30 36.70
C THR A 91 -8.84 0.70 37.16
N GLN A 92 -8.81 1.03 38.45
CA GLN A 92 -7.81 1.95 39.00
C GLN A 92 -6.43 1.29 39.04
N ILE A 93 -5.52 1.75 38.18
CA ILE A 93 -4.18 1.19 38.02
C ILE A 93 -3.17 2.33 37.89
N PRO A 94 -1.97 2.23 38.51
CA PRO A 94 -0.92 3.21 38.32
C PRO A 94 -0.48 3.31 36.86
N THR A 95 -0.34 4.52 36.32
CA THR A 95 0.12 4.75 34.93
C THR A 95 1.50 4.17 34.63
N THR A 96 2.31 3.94 35.66
CA THR A 96 3.64 3.31 35.56
C THR A 96 3.58 1.80 35.28
N GLU A 97 2.42 1.16 35.43
CA GLU A 97 2.22 -0.27 35.22
C GLU A 97 1.53 -0.58 33.88
N VAL A 98 1.21 0.45 33.09
CA VAL A 98 0.54 0.34 31.79
C VAL A 98 1.57 0.11 30.68
N LEU A 99 1.41 -0.99 29.95
CA LEU A 99 2.19 -1.32 28.76
C LEU A 99 1.55 -0.72 27.50
N ASP A 100 0.24 -0.90 27.33
CA ASP A 100 -0.50 -0.43 26.15
C ASP A 100 -1.99 -0.17 26.49
N GLU A 101 -2.65 0.65 25.69
CA GLU A 101 -4.09 0.89 25.77
C GLU A 101 -4.76 0.57 24.43
N PHE A 102 -5.87 -0.17 24.47
CA PHE A 102 -6.59 -0.52 23.26
C PHE A 102 -8.10 -0.61 23.47
N SER A 103 -8.84 -0.44 22.38
CA SER A 103 -10.30 -0.56 22.38
C SER A 103 -10.73 -1.79 21.58
N ARG A 104 -11.73 -2.54 22.08
CA ARG A 104 -12.27 -3.71 21.37
C ARG A 104 -13.78 -3.73 21.39
N LYS A 105 -14.41 -4.03 20.26
CA LYS A 105 -15.86 -4.24 20.17
C LYS A 105 -16.21 -5.60 20.77
N CYS A 106 -16.96 -5.60 21.87
CA CYS A 106 -17.29 -6.80 22.61
C CYS A 106 -18.68 -6.71 23.26
N HIS A 107 -19.16 -7.85 23.76
CA HIS A 107 -20.35 -7.94 24.61
C HIS A 107 -19.91 -8.31 26.02
N LYS A 108 -20.30 -7.49 27.01
CA LYS A 108 -19.95 -7.71 28.42
C LYS A 108 -20.87 -8.78 29.01
N LEU A 109 -20.28 -9.89 29.45
CA LEU A 109 -20.91 -10.91 30.28
C LEU A 109 -20.68 -10.52 31.74
N THR A 110 -21.77 -10.40 32.51
CA THR A 110 -21.69 -10.16 33.96
C THR A 110 -21.96 -11.46 34.67
N LEU A 111 -20.93 -12.04 35.27
CA LEU A 111 -21.02 -13.33 35.96
C LEU A 111 -21.49 -13.13 37.42
N SER A 112 -21.96 -14.21 38.04
CA SER A 112 -22.55 -14.25 39.39
C SER A 112 -21.64 -13.70 40.50
N ASN A 113 -20.31 -13.77 40.31
CA ASN A 113 -19.28 -13.22 41.21
C ASN A 113 -18.91 -11.74 40.92
N LYS A 114 -19.69 -11.01 40.11
CA LYS A 114 -19.42 -9.66 39.61
C LYS A 114 -18.16 -9.54 38.73
N ILE A 115 -17.51 -10.66 38.40
CA ILE A 115 -16.44 -10.67 37.41
C ILE A 115 -17.09 -10.48 36.04
N SER A 116 -16.49 -9.59 35.25
CA SER A 116 -16.96 -9.31 33.91
C SER A 116 -16.04 -9.97 32.90
N LYS A 117 -16.61 -10.77 32.00
CA LYS A 117 -15.90 -11.29 30.83
C LYS A 117 -16.44 -10.66 29.57
N TYR A 118 -15.65 -10.71 28.50
CA TYR A 118 -15.97 -9.98 27.28
C TYR A 118 -15.99 -10.94 26.10
N LEU A 119 -17.19 -11.20 25.59
CA LEU A 119 -17.39 -11.97 24.37
C LEU A 119 -16.98 -11.11 23.17
N PHE A 120 -16.14 -11.65 22.28
CA PHE A 120 -15.73 -11.00 21.03
C PHE A 120 -15.99 -11.92 19.83
N LEU A 121 -16.33 -11.34 18.68
CA LEU A 121 -16.43 -12.11 17.43
C LEU A 121 -15.04 -12.55 16.98
N ASP A 122 -14.80 -13.85 17.05
CA ASP A 122 -13.67 -14.56 16.50
C ASP A 122 -13.92 -14.80 15.03
N ALA A 123 -13.46 -13.88 14.20
CA ALA A 123 -13.68 -13.92 12.77
C ALA A 123 -12.93 -15.09 12.08
N SER A 124 -12.08 -15.81 12.85
CA SER A 124 -11.82 -17.26 12.80
C SER A 124 -11.87 -18.05 11.48
N ILE A 125 -13.08 -18.36 10.98
CA ILE A 125 -13.31 -19.31 9.86
C ILE A 125 -14.31 -18.76 8.81
N ALA A 126 -14.79 -17.53 8.98
CA ALA A 126 -15.40 -16.72 7.94
C ALA A 126 -14.84 -15.31 8.11
N SER A 127 -13.77 -15.01 7.37
CA SER A 127 -12.92 -13.81 7.47
C SER A 127 -12.15 -13.65 8.79
N THR A 128 -11.06 -14.38 8.97
CA THR A 128 -10.20 -14.21 10.14
C THR A 128 -9.47 -12.86 10.14
N SER A 129 -10.07 -11.91 10.88
CA SER A 129 -9.47 -10.83 11.69
C SER A 129 -9.46 -9.39 11.13
N ARG A 130 -10.07 -8.48 11.90
CA ARG A 130 -9.57 -7.15 12.36
C ARG A 130 -10.57 -6.57 13.38
N PRO A 131 -10.20 -5.72 14.37
CA PRO A 131 -8.88 -5.39 14.89
C PRO A 131 -8.80 -5.60 16.44
N GLN A 132 -7.74 -6.24 16.93
CA GLN A 132 -7.01 -5.66 18.05
C GLN A 132 -5.94 -4.77 17.43
N THR A 133 -5.63 -3.64 18.05
CA THR A 133 -4.39 -2.90 17.82
C THR A 133 -3.24 -3.79 18.25
N ASN A 134 -2.92 -4.71 17.37
CA ASN A 134 -1.63 -5.27 17.13
C ASN A 134 -1.61 -5.34 15.60
N ALA A 135 -0.60 -4.72 15.00
CA ALA A 135 -0.26 -5.01 13.63
C ALA A 135 -0.33 -6.53 13.40
N THR A 136 -0.77 -6.92 12.21
CA THR A 136 -0.83 -8.29 11.65
C THR A 136 -2.11 -9.10 11.90
N ASN A 137 -2.97 -9.14 10.87
CA ASN A 137 -3.20 -10.38 10.09
C ASN A 137 -4.25 -10.19 8.97
N TYR A 138 -3.98 -9.31 8.01
CA TYR A 138 -3.55 -9.96 6.77
C TYR A 138 -2.07 -10.22 7.04
N ASN A 139 -1.60 -11.47 7.06
CA ASN A 139 -0.17 -11.72 6.84
C ASN A 139 0.14 -11.46 5.35
N GLN A 140 -0.33 -10.32 4.85
CA GLN A 140 0.30 -9.65 3.76
C GLN A 140 1.46 -8.92 4.43
N GLU A 141 2.62 -9.55 4.44
CA GLU A 141 3.85 -8.82 4.73
C GLU A 141 3.87 -7.62 3.78
N LEU A 142 3.83 -6.43 4.37
CA LEU A 142 3.87 -5.16 3.66
C LEU A 142 5.33 -4.73 3.55
N TYR A 143 5.75 -4.49 2.32
CA TYR A 143 7.09 -4.06 1.99
C TYR A 143 7.07 -2.55 1.71
N PRO A 144 7.76 -1.72 2.51
CA PRO A 144 7.89 -0.31 2.20
C PRO A 144 8.80 -0.13 1.00
N ILE A 145 8.36 0.69 0.06
CA ILE A 145 9.08 1.05 -1.16
C ILE A 145 9.23 2.54 -1.21
N ILE A 146 10.48 2.95 -1.22
CA ILE A 146 10.89 4.34 -1.07
C ILE A 146 11.35 4.81 -2.42
N CYS A 147 10.57 5.73 -2.98
CA CYS A 147 10.76 6.24 -4.31
C CYS A 147 11.30 7.66 -4.22
N THR A 148 12.33 7.91 -5.03
CA THR A 148 12.88 9.23 -5.31
C THR A 148 12.84 9.43 -6.83
N PRO A 149 13.04 10.64 -7.37
CA PRO A 149 13.07 10.86 -8.82
C PRO A 149 14.00 9.91 -9.58
N TYR A 150 15.08 9.43 -8.94
CA TYR A 150 16.14 8.67 -9.59
C TYR A 150 16.24 7.21 -9.16
N THR A 151 15.72 6.84 -7.99
CA THR A 151 15.95 5.52 -7.38
C THR A 151 14.75 5.02 -6.58
N GLN A 152 14.61 3.68 -6.52
CA GLN A 152 13.63 3.01 -5.67
C GLN A 152 14.35 2.01 -4.75
N HIS A 153 13.97 2.01 -3.48
CA HIS A 153 14.53 1.10 -2.48
C HIS A 153 13.40 0.35 -1.78
N VAL A 154 13.61 -0.93 -1.48
CA VAL A 154 12.70 -1.73 -0.64
C VAL A 154 13.39 -2.11 0.66
N ILE A 155 12.62 -2.25 1.74
CA ILE A 155 13.14 -2.75 3.02
C ILE A 155 12.54 -4.13 3.28
N ILE A 156 13.41 -5.13 3.50
CA ILE A 156 13.02 -6.51 3.82
C ILE A 156 13.84 -6.95 5.04
N GLU A 157 13.19 -7.30 6.16
CA GLU A 157 13.85 -7.65 7.43
C GLU A 157 14.92 -6.62 7.88
N GLY A 158 14.65 -5.34 7.62
CA GLY A 158 15.57 -4.23 7.91
C GLY A 158 16.79 -4.12 6.97
N PHE A 159 16.87 -4.94 5.91
CA PHE A 159 17.80 -4.73 4.82
C PHE A 159 17.25 -3.76 3.77
N ILE A 160 18.00 -2.70 3.49
CA ILE A 160 17.71 -1.78 2.38
C ILE A 160 18.27 -2.38 1.09
N ILE A 161 17.43 -2.52 0.08
CA ILE A 161 17.79 -3.06 -1.23
C ILE A 161 17.50 -2.02 -2.31
N ASP A 162 18.51 -1.64 -3.09
CA ASP A 162 18.33 -0.85 -4.31
C ASP A 162 17.71 -1.76 -5.39
N LEU A 163 16.47 -1.47 -5.78
CA LEU A 163 15.73 -2.28 -6.75
C LEU A 163 16.36 -2.24 -8.14
N ARG A 164 16.92 -1.10 -8.54
CA ARG A 164 17.54 -0.93 -9.86
C ARG A 164 18.82 -1.76 -9.98
N ASN A 165 19.66 -1.68 -8.95
CA ASN A 165 20.97 -2.34 -8.95
C ASN A 165 20.95 -3.74 -8.34
N LYS A 166 19.84 -4.15 -7.71
CA LYS A 166 19.65 -5.44 -7.04
C LYS A 166 20.73 -5.73 -6.01
N LYS A 167 21.08 -4.71 -5.23
CA LYS A 167 22.17 -4.76 -4.24
C LYS A 167 21.71 -4.26 -2.88
N LEU A 168 22.27 -4.89 -1.84
CA LEU A 168 22.17 -4.41 -0.49
C LEU A 168 22.84 -3.06 -0.35
N CYS A 169 22.23 -2.23 0.47
CA CYS A 169 22.66 -0.87 0.70
C CYS A 169 23.06 -0.71 2.17
N ASN A 170 24.25 -0.15 2.37
CA ASN A 170 24.71 0.28 3.68
C ASN A 170 24.06 1.63 4.00
N PHE A 171 23.30 1.69 5.10
CA PHE A 171 22.54 2.88 5.47
C PHE A 171 23.46 4.06 5.78
N TYR A 172 24.60 3.80 6.42
CA TYR A 172 25.59 4.82 6.78
C TYR A 172 26.46 5.27 5.59
N SER A 173 26.37 4.62 4.43
CA SER A 173 27.17 4.94 3.25
C SER A 173 26.77 6.27 2.63
N GLN A 174 27.77 6.97 2.08
CA GLN A 174 27.54 8.21 1.34
C GLN A 174 26.63 8.00 0.11
N SER A 175 26.64 6.80 -0.48
CA SER A 175 25.80 6.45 -1.63
C SER A 175 24.30 6.52 -1.30
N ILE A 176 23.88 5.97 -0.16
CA ILE A 176 22.48 6.03 0.29
C ILE A 176 22.12 7.44 0.77
N ARG A 177 22.98 8.03 1.61
CA ARG A 177 22.75 9.36 2.21
C ARG A 177 22.76 10.52 1.23
N SER A 178 23.26 10.31 0.00
CA SER A 178 23.20 11.30 -1.08
C SER A 178 21.99 11.12 -1.99
N LYS A 179 21.37 9.93 -2.01
CA LYS A 179 20.21 9.62 -2.85
C LYS A 179 18.88 9.81 -2.14
N LEU A 180 18.87 9.69 -0.81
CA LEU A 180 17.66 9.84 0.01
C LEU A 180 17.70 11.15 0.81
N PRO A 181 16.58 11.87 0.89
CA PRO A 181 16.45 13.07 1.70
C PRO A 181 16.46 12.74 3.19
N GLU A 182 16.75 13.73 4.03
CA GLU A 182 16.98 13.54 5.46
C GLU A 182 15.74 13.00 6.18
N LYS A 183 14.55 13.52 5.84
CA LYS A 183 13.27 13.03 6.37
C LYS A 183 13.01 11.57 6.00
N ALA A 184 13.30 11.15 4.76
CA ALA A 184 13.18 9.75 4.36
C ALA A 184 14.14 8.86 5.15
N LEU A 185 15.40 9.28 5.30
CA LEU A 185 16.40 8.55 6.08
C LEU A 185 15.97 8.38 7.55
N ARG A 186 15.30 9.37 8.14
CA ARG A 186 14.73 9.26 9.49
C ARG A 186 13.63 8.21 9.56
N ILE A 187 12.62 8.31 8.69
CA ILE A 187 11.50 7.36 8.63
C ILE A 187 12.00 5.91 8.43
N ILE A 188 12.99 5.72 7.56
CA ILE A 188 13.61 4.42 7.27
C ILE A 188 14.21 3.75 8.52
N VAL A 189 14.79 4.53 9.40
CA VAL A 189 15.43 4.02 10.63
C VAL A 189 14.43 3.92 11.78
N GLU A 190 13.64 4.97 11.98
CA GLU A 190 12.69 5.10 13.10
C GLU A 190 11.56 4.09 12.95
N ASP A 191 10.96 3.98 11.76
CA ASP A 191 9.75 3.19 11.55
C ASP A 191 10.06 1.77 11.05
N TYR A 192 11.11 1.60 10.25
CA TYR A 192 11.43 0.32 9.59
C TYR A 192 12.72 -0.35 10.06
N LYS A 193 13.45 0.26 11.01
CA LYS A 193 14.69 -0.28 11.58
C LYS A 193 15.69 -0.75 10.52
N ALA A 194 15.84 0.02 9.44
CA ALA A 194 16.57 -0.44 8.27
C ALA A 194 18.10 -0.23 8.36
N ASN A 195 18.70 -0.82 9.38
CA ASN A 195 20.15 -0.80 9.65
C ASN A 195 20.72 -2.21 9.86
N THR A 196 19.96 -3.26 9.50
CA THR A 196 20.37 -4.67 9.67
C THR A 196 21.68 -4.97 8.96
N PHE A 197 21.91 -4.41 7.77
CA PHE A 197 23.15 -4.63 7.02
C PHE A 197 24.39 -4.06 7.75
N ASP A 198 24.23 -2.91 8.38
CA ASP A 198 25.28 -2.22 9.11
C ASP A 198 25.60 -2.94 10.42
N MET A 199 24.57 -3.38 11.15
CA MET A 199 24.74 -4.21 12.34
C MET A 199 25.40 -5.55 11.99
N PHE A 200 24.96 -6.21 10.91
CA PHE A 200 25.54 -7.46 10.44
C PHE A 200 27.02 -7.32 10.08
N SER A 201 27.45 -6.17 9.56
CA SER A 201 28.86 -5.92 9.27
C SER A 201 29.75 -5.86 10.52
N ASN A 202 29.17 -5.87 11.72
CA ASN A 202 29.85 -5.76 13.00
C ASN A 202 29.68 -7.00 13.91
N ILE A 203 29.09 -8.09 13.42
CA ILE A 203 29.07 -9.37 14.16
C ILE A 203 30.32 -10.20 13.82
N ASN A 204 30.65 -11.19 14.65
CA ASN A 204 31.82 -12.05 14.44
C ASN A 204 31.53 -13.20 13.47
N SER A 205 30.28 -13.65 13.44
CA SER A 205 29.81 -14.69 12.54
C SER A 205 29.90 -14.24 11.08
N ASN A 206 30.49 -15.06 10.21
CA ASN A 206 30.55 -14.75 8.77
C ASN A 206 29.22 -15.04 8.04
N TYR A 207 28.11 -15.18 8.77
CA TYR A 207 26.81 -15.46 8.22
C TYR A 207 25.69 -14.90 9.10
N LEU A 208 24.53 -14.65 8.47
CA LEU A 208 23.28 -14.33 9.15
C LEU A 208 22.12 -15.00 8.42
N PHE A 209 21.18 -15.56 9.19
CA PHE A 209 19.97 -16.14 8.63
C PHE A 209 18.92 -15.06 8.32
N VAL A 210 18.31 -15.18 7.15
CA VAL A 210 17.20 -14.35 6.67
C VAL A 210 16.00 -15.26 6.44
N LYS A 211 14.86 -14.91 7.01
CA LYS A 211 13.65 -15.76 6.95
C LYS A 211 12.92 -15.54 5.63
N ASP A 212 12.84 -14.28 5.23
CA ASP A 212 12.19 -13.83 4.02
C ASP A 212 12.97 -14.24 2.77
N PHE A 213 12.43 -15.23 2.04
CA PHE A 213 13.07 -15.72 0.82
C PHE A 213 13.06 -14.72 -0.35
N ARG A 214 12.22 -13.67 -0.31
CA ARG A 214 12.09 -12.68 -1.40
C ARG A 214 13.33 -11.80 -1.51
N LEU A 215 14.02 -11.55 -0.40
CA LEU A 215 15.33 -10.90 -0.41
C LEU A 215 16.27 -11.60 -1.40
N PHE A 216 16.26 -12.93 -1.43
CA PHE A 216 17.08 -13.71 -2.35
C PHE A 216 16.59 -13.68 -3.79
N ASN A 217 15.29 -13.48 -4.03
CA ASN A 217 14.76 -13.33 -5.39
C ASN A 217 15.14 -11.99 -6.01
N LEU A 218 15.36 -10.97 -5.18
CA LEU A 218 15.80 -9.65 -5.62
C LEU A 218 17.29 -9.60 -5.93
N LEU A 219 18.10 -10.15 -5.03
CA LEU A 219 19.56 -10.07 -5.14
C LEU A 219 20.10 -10.97 -6.26
N GLU A 220 21.09 -10.47 -6.99
CA GLU A 220 21.74 -11.24 -8.05
C GLU A 220 22.73 -12.30 -7.50
N LYS A 221 22.86 -13.45 -8.19
CA LYS A 221 23.86 -14.51 -7.93
C LYS A 221 23.73 -15.21 -6.56
N LYS A 222 22.73 -16.09 -6.45
CA LYS A 222 22.63 -17.07 -5.36
C LYS A 222 23.78 -18.07 -5.42
N THR A 223 24.31 -18.46 -4.26
CA THR A 223 25.34 -19.50 -4.13
C THR A 223 24.94 -20.56 -3.10
N TYR A 224 25.65 -21.68 -3.11
CA TYR A 224 25.42 -22.79 -2.19
C TYR A 224 26.46 -22.82 -1.08
N VAL A 225 26.01 -23.10 0.14
CA VAL A 225 26.86 -23.11 1.33
C VAL A 225 26.62 -24.33 2.21
N ARG A 226 27.64 -24.66 2.99
CA ARG A 226 27.57 -25.61 4.10
C ARG A 226 28.13 -24.98 5.37
N PHE A 227 27.62 -25.45 6.50
CA PHE A 227 28.11 -25.06 7.81
C PHE A 227 29.16 -26.03 8.30
N LYS A 228 30.21 -25.51 8.94
CA LYS A 228 31.27 -26.29 9.57
C LYS A 228 31.44 -25.79 11.01
N LYS A 229 31.41 -26.72 11.97
CA LYS A 229 31.75 -26.43 13.37
C LYS A 229 33.24 -26.07 13.46
N THR A 230 33.56 -24.95 14.10
CA THR A 230 34.91 -24.45 14.31
C THR A 230 35.51 -25.05 15.59
N ASP A 231 36.83 -24.94 15.73
CA ASP A 231 37.56 -25.50 16.87
C ASP A 231 37.15 -24.81 18.20
N ASP A 232 36.72 -23.55 18.14
CA ASP A 232 36.19 -22.76 19.26
C ASP A 232 34.70 -23.05 19.57
N SER A 233 34.19 -24.23 19.18
CA SER A 233 32.80 -24.67 19.37
C SER A 233 31.69 -23.88 18.64
N GLY A 234 32.04 -22.84 17.87
CA GLY A 234 31.12 -22.08 17.03
C GLY A 234 30.88 -22.71 15.65
N TYR A 235 30.14 -22.02 14.79
CA TYR A 235 29.90 -22.40 13.40
C TYR A 235 30.46 -21.35 12.44
N SER A 236 30.92 -21.82 11.28
CA SER A 236 31.31 -20.99 10.15
C SER A 236 30.60 -21.46 8.88
N CYS A 237 30.28 -20.51 8.00
CA CYS A 237 29.63 -20.78 6.72
C CYS A 237 30.68 -20.76 5.60
N GLN A 238 30.63 -21.73 4.68
CA GLN A 238 31.59 -21.85 3.57
C GLN A 238 30.88 -22.18 2.26
N ARG A 239 31.36 -21.60 1.15
CA ARG A 239 30.89 -21.94 -0.21
C ARG A 239 31.13 -23.42 -0.50
N THR A 240 30.18 -24.04 -1.20
CA THR A 240 30.28 -25.44 -1.61
C THR A 240 29.52 -25.71 -2.91
N SER A 241 29.58 -26.95 -3.39
CA SER A 241 28.80 -27.39 -4.56
C SER A 241 27.36 -27.68 -4.15
N LYS A 242 26.43 -27.63 -5.12
CA LYS A 242 25.00 -27.91 -4.89
C LYS A 242 24.75 -29.27 -4.21
N GLN A 243 25.59 -30.27 -4.49
CA GLN A 243 25.45 -31.65 -3.97
C GLN A 243 25.81 -31.76 -2.48
N SER A 244 26.63 -30.85 -1.97
CA SER A 244 27.12 -30.86 -0.58
C SER A 244 26.55 -29.69 0.25
N ALA A 245 25.60 -28.97 -0.33
CA ALA A 245 25.04 -27.76 0.23
C ALA A 245 23.96 -28.07 1.24
N THR A 246 23.99 -27.38 2.38
CA THR A 246 22.88 -27.42 3.33
C THR A 246 21.92 -26.26 3.11
N HIS A 247 22.41 -25.12 2.61
CA HIS A 247 21.63 -23.91 2.41
C HIS A 247 21.99 -23.16 1.13
N VAL A 248 21.10 -22.25 0.73
CA VAL A 248 21.33 -21.25 -0.31
C VAL A 248 21.61 -19.90 0.36
N CYS A 249 22.53 -19.13 -0.19
CA CYS A 249 22.89 -17.83 0.36
C CYS A 249 23.11 -16.78 -0.74
N TYR A 250 23.21 -15.53 -0.31
CA TYR A 250 23.79 -14.42 -1.05
C TYR A 250 25.15 -14.07 -0.45
N VAL A 251 26.15 -13.77 -1.29
CA VAL A 251 27.46 -13.34 -0.80
C VAL A 251 27.53 -11.83 -0.75
N VAL A 252 27.81 -11.32 0.43
CA VAL A 252 28.04 -9.91 0.70
C VAL A 252 29.54 -9.63 0.53
N GLN A 253 29.86 -8.63 -0.29
CA GLN A 253 31.23 -8.10 -0.37
C GLN A 253 31.31 -6.85 0.51
N LEU A 254 32.02 -6.95 1.64
CA LEU A 254 32.38 -5.79 2.45
C LEU A 254 33.73 -5.26 2.00
N ASN A 255 33.80 -3.94 1.70
CA ASN A 255 35.03 -3.30 1.29
C ASN A 255 36.09 -3.42 2.40
N GLY A 256 37.18 -4.14 2.12
CA GLY A 256 38.34 -4.24 3.03
C GLY A 256 38.42 -5.52 3.86
N GLN A 257 37.41 -6.40 3.85
CA GLN A 257 37.51 -7.74 4.43
C GLN A 257 37.90 -8.77 3.36
N LYS A 258 38.78 -9.71 3.72
CA LYS A 258 39.24 -10.79 2.84
C LYS A 258 38.29 -11.99 2.79
N ASP A 259 37.43 -12.14 3.79
CA ASP A 259 36.56 -13.31 3.93
C ASP A 259 35.16 -13.04 3.35
N ASP A 260 34.60 -14.04 2.67
CA ASP A 260 33.23 -14.00 2.17
C ASP A 260 32.25 -14.01 3.37
N ILE A 261 31.27 -13.12 3.33
CA ILE A 261 30.18 -13.03 4.30
C ILE A 261 28.87 -13.45 3.63
N PHE A 262 28.05 -14.22 4.35
CA PHE A 262 26.91 -14.92 3.77
C PHE A 262 25.58 -14.52 4.41
N LEU A 263 24.67 -13.93 3.65
CA LEU A 263 23.25 -13.93 4.04
C LEU A 263 22.67 -15.27 3.64
N VAL A 264 22.28 -16.08 4.61
CA VAL A 264 21.84 -17.47 4.41
C VAL A 264 20.33 -17.53 4.54
N ARG A 265 19.66 -18.21 3.61
CA ARG A 265 18.22 -18.47 3.74
C ARG A 265 17.99 -19.39 4.92
N GLU A 266 17.12 -19.02 5.86
CA GLU A 266 16.85 -19.81 7.08
C GLU A 266 16.39 -21.24 6.76
N LYS A 267 15.56 -21.40 5.72
CA LYS A 267 15.11 -22.73 5.28
C LYS A 267 16.24 -23.46 4.53
N SER A 268 16.64 -24.61 5.07
CA SER A 268 17.62 -25.52 4.46
C SER A 268 17.12 -26.15 3.15
N ILE A 269 18.05 -26.69 2.36
CA ILE A 269 17.76 -27.42 1.13
C ILE A 269 17.16 -28.79 1.46
N ASP A 270 17.78 -29.49 2.42
CA ASP A 270 17.27 -30.72 3.01
C ASP A 270 16.81 -30.41 4.45
N ASN A 271 15.54 -30.68 4.78
CA ASN A 271 14.90 -30.39 6.08
C ASN A 271 15.54 -31.13 7.29
N SER A 272 16.74 -31.69 7.14
CA SER A 272 17.44 -32.54 8.11
C SER A 272 18.63 -31.85 8.80
N TYR A 273 19.01 -30.63 8.38
CA TYR A 273 20.27 -30.00 8.79
C TYR A 273 20.09 -28.61 9.41
N THR A 274 19.56 -28.56 10.63
CA THR A 274 19.53 -27.34 11.46
C THR A 274 19.98 -27.64 12.88
N SER A 275 21.21 -27.25 13.22
CA SER A 275 21.65 -27.18 14.62
C SER A 275 21.10 -25.89 15.23
N ILE A 276 20.48 -25.97 16.41
CA ILE A 276 19.97 -24.80 17.14
C ILE A 276 21.12 -23.82 17.43
N GLU A 277 22.29 -24.34 17.81
CA GLU A 277 23.50 -23.54 18.10
C GLU A 277 23.94 -22.67 16.92
N MET A 278 23.84 -23.20 15.69
CA MET A 278 24.18 -22.48 14.46
C MET A 278 23.23 -21.30 14.20
N ILE A 279 21.95 -21.43 14.58
CA ILE A 279 20.97 -20.36 14.42
C ILE A 279 21.13 -19.33 15.54
N GLU A 280 21.34 -19.78 16.76
CA GLU A 280 21.43 -18.92 17.96
C GLU A 280 22.70 -18.07 18.01
N GLN A 281 23.83 -18.54 17.45
CA GLN A 281 25.10 -17.82 17.47
C GLN A 281 25.00 -16.40 16.87
N PRO A 282 24.66 -16.22 15.57
CA PRO A 282 24.58 -14.89 14.98
C PRO A 282 23.42 -14.07 15.59
N LEU A 283 22.34 -14.70 16.05
CA LEU A 283 21.24 -14.00 16.73
C LEU A 283 21.69 -13.37 18.05
N THR A 284 22.52 -14.07 18.81
CA THR A 284 23.06 -13.58 20.08
C THR A 284 24.04 -12.43 19.86
N GLU A 285 24.93 -12.57 18.88
CA GLU A 285 25.84 -11.50 18.47
C GLU A 285 25.06 -10.25 17.99
N MET A 286 24.01 -10.47 17.18
CA MET A 286 23.18 -9.38 16.67
C MET A 286 22.44 -8.64 17.79
N LYS A 287 21.96 -9.33 18.82
CA LYS A 287 21.36 -8.69 20.01
C LYS A 287 22.34 -7.76 20.72
N PHE A 288 23.60 -8.19 20.86
CA PHE A 288 24.65 -7.37 21.46
C PHE A 288 24.95 -6.13 20.61
N VAL A 289 25.15 -6.31 19.30
CA VAL A 289 25.39 -5.19 18.37
C VAL A 289 24.20 -4.23 18.33
N THR A 290 22.97 -4.75 18.30
CA THR A 290 21.75 -3.94 18.34
C THR A 290 21.71 -3.04 19.57
N ARG A 291 22.05 -3.58 20.74
CA ARG A 291 22.12 -2.79 21.98
C ARG A 291 23.17 -1.69 21.90
N PHE A 292 24.35 -1.99 21.35
CA PHE A 292 25.40 -0.99 21.14
C PHE A 292 24.93 0.14 20.20
N TYR A 293 24.32 -0.21 19.06
CA TYR A 293 23.80 0.78 18.12
C TYR A 293 22.73 1.68 18.75
N ASN A 294 21.78 1.10 19.47
CA ASN A 294 20.69 1.86 20.12
C ASN A 294 21.20 2.80 21.22
N ASN A 295 22.23 2.41 21.96
CA ASN A 295 22.73 3.19 23.10
C ASN A 295 23.79 4.22 22.71
N GLU A 296 24.63 3.92 21.72
CA GLU A 296 25.81 4.73 21.41
C GLU A 296 25.70 5.42 20.04
N VAL A 297 25.17 4.73 19.03
CA VAL A 297 25.14 5.23 17.64
C VAL A 297 23.91 6.10 17.37
N GLU A 298 22.73 5.65 17.82
CA GLU A 298 21.48 6.37 17.58
C GLU A 298 21.44 7.77 18.25
N PRO A 299 21.87 7.96 19.51
CA PRO A 299 21.90 9.30 20.11
C PRO A 299 22.82 10.27 19.36
N LEU A 300 24.02 9.82 18.98
CA LEU A 300 24.95 10.62 18.17
C LEU A 300 24.37 10.97 16.79
N ARG A 301 23.53 10.08 16.22
CA ARG A 301 22.80 10.34 14.97
C ARG A 301 21.75 11.43 15.16
N TYR A 302 20.94 11.36 16.22
CA TYR A 302 19.94 12.39 16.52
C TYR A 302 20.57 13.76 16.69
N ASP A 303 21.73 13.84 17.36
CA ASP A 303 22.47 15.08 17.51
C ASP A 303 23.02 15.59 16.15
N LEU A 304 23.52 14.70 15.28
CA LEU A 304 24.04 15.07 13.96
C LEU A 304 22.96 15.53 12.97
N LEU A 305 21.78 14.90 12.98
CA LEU A 305 20.65 15.25 12.13
C LEU A 305 19.95 16.53 12.63
N SER A 306 19.82 16.69 13.95
CA SER A 306 19.24 17.93 14.52
C SER A 306 20.13 19.16 14.34
N TYR A 307 21.45 19.00 14.27
CA TYR A 307 22.40 20.12 14.16
C TYR A 307 22.59 20.65 12.73
N LYS A 308 22.27 19.86 11.69
CA LYS A 308 22.35 20.30 10.30
C LYS A 308 21.00 20.83 9.79
N LYS A 309 20.73 22.12 10.03
CA LYS A 309 19.93 22.92 9.08
C LYS A 309 20.73 23.12 7.78
N SER A 310 21.03 22.04 7.07
CA SER A 310 21.71 22.16 5.79
C SER A 310 20.73 22.69 4.76
N HIS A 311 21.14 23.71 4.00
CA HIS A 311 20.43 24.27 2.85
C HIS A 311 20.39 23.28 1.67
N ARG A 312 20.20 21.99 1.95
CA ARG A 312 20.00 20.99 0.91
C ARG A 312 18.58 21.12 0.43
N ILE A 313 18.43 21.24 -0.88
CA ILE A 313 17.16 21.04 -1.56
C ILE A 313 16.77 19.59 -1.23
N ASP A 314 15.76 19.41 -0.38
CA ASP A 314 15.23 18.08 -0.07
C ASP A 314 14.70 17.49 -1.38
N LEU A 315 15.33 16.40 -1.82
CA LEU A 315 14.79 15.61 -2.91
C LEU A 315 13.41 15.12 -2.49
N PRO A 316 12.36 15.29 -3.31
CA PRO A 316 11.06 14.73 -3.01
C PRO A 316 11.14 13.20 -2.95
N TYR A 317 10.35 12.62 -2.06
CA TYR A 317 10.28 11.18 -1.88
C TYR A 317 8.86 10.75 -1.55
N THR A 318 8.53 9.51 -1.91
CA THR A 318 7.27 8.85 -1.52
C THR A 318 7.56 7.47 -0.96
N ILE A 319 6.73 7.02 -0.02
CA ILE A 319 6.81 5.66 0.54
C ILE A 319 5.50 4.94 0.23
N HIS A 320 5.59 3.84 -0.50
CA HIS A 320 4.46 2.96 -0.83
C HIS A 320 4.57 1.67 -0.03
N HIS A 321 3.46 1.02 0.28
CA HIS A 321 3.44 -0.28 0.97
C HIS A 321 2.87 -1.34 0.04
N ILE A 322 3.63 -2.41 -0.18
CA ILE A 322 3.26 -3.45 -1.14
C ILE A 322 3.06 -4.77 -0.43
N THR A 323 1.96 -5.46 -0.72
CA THR A 323 1.70 -6.79 -0.18
C THR A 323 2.55 -7.86 -0.84
N ASN A 324 2.72 -8.99 -0.15
CA ASN A 324 3.35 -10.17 -0.70
C ASN A 324 2.73 -10.67 -2.03
N GLU A 325 1.39 -10.70 -2.16
CA GLU A 325 0.79 -11.19 -3.41
C GLU A 325 1.13 -10.27 -4.58
N LEU A 326 1.10 -8.96 -4.36
CA LEU A 326 1.46 -7.98 -5.38
C LEU A 326 2.94 -8.09 -5.75
N TRP A 327 3.82 -8.27 -4.76
CA TRP A 327 5.24 -8.51 -4.99
C TRP A 327 5.49 -9.74 -5.87
N THR A 328 4.78 -10.84 -5.57
CA THR A 328 4.87 -12.11 -6.30
C THR A 328 4.29 -12.02 -7.71
N ALA A 329 3.17 -11.31 -7.87
CA ALA A 329 2.47 -11.15 -9.15
C ALA A 329 3.24 -10.26 -10.14
N LEU A 330 3.91 -9.21 -9.64
CA LEU A 330 4.64 -8.29 -10.51
C LEU A 330 5.88 -8.98 -11.10
N ASN A 331 6.67 -9.71 -10.32
CA ASN A 331 7.90 -10.37 -10.78
C ASN A 331 8.81 -9.44 -11.63
N LEU A 332 8.81 -8.14 -11.31
CA LEU A 332 9.53 -7.11 -12.05
C LEU A 332 10.81 -6.68 -11.31
N PRO A 333 11.89 -6.32 -12.02
CA PRO A 333 13.12 -5.79 -11.41
C PRO A 333 12.94 -4.39 -10.80
N LYS A 334 11.95 -3.63 -11.27
CA LYS A 334 11.52 -2.33 -10.73
C LYS A 334 9.99 -2.31 -10.74
N ILE A 335 9.37 -1.75 -9.72
CA ILE A 335 7.92 -1.59 -9.72
C ILE A 335 7.58 -0.36 -10.55
N PRO A 336 6.76 -0.51 -11.61
CA PRO A 336 6.38 0.60 -12.45
C PRO A 336 5.68 1.66 -11.61
N ASP A 337 5.98 2.93 -11.87
CA ASP A 337 5.42 4.05 -11.11
C ASP A 337 3.88 4.10 -11.23
N LEU A 338 3.33 3.63 -12.35
CA LEU A 338 1.90 3.36 -12.54
C LEU A 338 1.32 2.43 -11.46
N VAL A 339 2.03 1.34 -11.13
CA VAL A 339 1.58 0.38 -10.11
C VAL A 339 1.70 0.99 -8.71
N LEU A 340 2.74 1.79 -8.45
CA LEU A 340 2.88 2.51 -7.18
C LEU A 340 1.79 3.55 -6.97
N ASN A 341 1.41 4.27 -8.03
CA ASN A 341 0.27 5.18 -8.04
C ASN A 341 -1.03 4.40 -7.76
N PHE A 342 -1.21 3.22 -8.37
CA PHE A 342 -2.38 2.39 -8.07
C PHE A 342 -2.43 1.90 -6.63
N ILE A 343 -1.31 1.52 -6.03
CA ILE A 343 -1.26 1.12 -4.62
C ILE A 343 -1.60 2.29 -3.69
N ARG A 344 -1.20 3.51 -4.07
CA ARG A 344 -1.57 4.72 -3.33
C ARG A 344 -3.08 4.96 -3.41
N ASP A 345 -3.68 4.72 -4.56
CA ASP A 345 -5.06 5.09 -4.86
C ASP A 345 -6.07 3.95 -4.58
N CYS A 346 -5.63 2.70 -4.43
CA CYS A 346 -6.47 1.51 -4.19
C CYS A 346 -6.16 0.85 -2.84
N GLU A 347 -7.16 0.68 -1.99
CA GLU A 347 -7.03 -0.08 -0.73
C GLU A 347 -6.91 -1.60 -0.93
N ASN A 348 -7.23 -2.11 -2.13
CA ASN A 348 -7.29 -3.54 -2.45
C ASN A 348 -6.23 -3.97 -3.48
N THR A 349 -5.39 -4.93 -3.09
CA THR A 349 -4.29 -5.46 -3.89
C THR A 349 -4.69 -6.38 -5.03
N GLU A 350 -5.80 -7.12 -4.92
CA GLU A 350 -6.34 -7.92 -6.04
C GLU A 350 -6.85 -7.01 -7.16
N GLN A 351 -7.49 -5.90 -6.79
CA GLN A 351 -7.92 -4.87 -7.73
C GLN A 351 -6.73 -4.23 -8.42
N ALA A 352 -5.65 -3.90 -7.69
CA ALA A 352 -4.44 -3.33 -8.30
C ALA A 352 -3.80 -4.26 -9.35
N VAL A 353 -3.75 -5.58 -9.10
CA VAL A 353 -3.26 -6.58 -10.08
C VAL A 353 -4.20 -6.69 -11.29
N LEU A 354 -5.51 -6.73 -11.07
CA LEU A 354 -6.51 -6.77 -12.13
C LEU A 354 -6.41 -5.54 -13.03
N TYR A 355 -6.29 -4.35 -12.44
CA TYR A 355 -6.14 -3.09 -13.17
C TYR A 355 -4.82 -3.03 -13.91
N TYR A 356 -3.68 -3.41 -13.30
CA TYR A 356 -2.42 -3.50 -14.03
C TYR A 356 -2.52 -4.43 -15.25
N GLY A 357 -3.16 -5.59 -15.08
CA GLY A 357 -3.45 -6.53 -16.18
C GLY A 357 -4.39 -5.96 -17.23
N LEU A 358 -5.35 -5.11 -16.84
CA LEU A 358 -6.25 -4.40 -17.76
C LEU A 358 -5.50 -3.32 -18.55
N GLY A 359 -4.70 -2.50 -17.89
CA GLY A 359 -3.89 -1.45 -18.53
C GLY A 359 -2.91 -2.03 -19.54
N LYS A 360 -2.30 -3.18 -19.22
CA LYS A 360 -1.45 -3.93 -20.17
C LYS A 360 -2.23 -4.48 -21.37
N ARG A 361 -3.44 -4.99 -21.16
CA ARG A 361 -4.32 -5.46 -22.25
C ARG A 361 -4.74 -4.31 -23.15
N LEU A 362 -5.10 -3.16 -22.58
CA LEU A 362 -5.44 -1.93 -23.29
C LEU A 362 -4.26 -1.40 -24.11
N GLU A 363 -3.08 -1.30 -23.51
CA GLU A 363 -1.83 -0.90 -24.19
C GLU A 363 -1.57 -1.80 -25.41
N ASN A 364 -1.67 -3.13 -25.23
CA ASN A 364 -1.44 -4.09 -26.29
C ASN A 364 -2.49 -4.00 -27.42
N ASN A 365 -3.76 -3.81 -27.08
CA ASN A 365 -4.84 -3.68 -28.07
C ASN A 365 -4.68 -2.38 -28.88
N CYS A 366 -4.39 -1.26 -28.21
CA CYS A 366 -4.11 0.02 -28.85
C CYS A 366 -2.89 -0.08 -29.79
N LEU A 367 -1.78 -0.64 -29.29
CA LEU A 367 -0.57 -0.83 -30.09
C LEU A 367 -0.81 -1.75 -31.30
N LYS A 368 -1.63 -2.78 -31.15
CA LYS A 368 -2.01 -3.69 -32.23
C LYS A 368 -2.81 -2.96 -33.32
N ASP A 369 -3.84 -2.20 -32.96
CA ASP A 369 -4.64 -1.42 -33.92
C ASP A 369 -3.76 -0.42 -34.67
N ILE A 370 -2.93 0.34 -33.95
CA ILE A 370 -2.00 1.30 -34.58
C ILE A 370 -1.01 0.58 -35.51
N SER A 371 -0.43 -0.54 -35.07
CA SER A 371 0.50 -1.32 -35.90
C SER A 371 -0.17 -1.85 -37.16
N GLU A 372 -1.42 -2.31 -37.07
CA GLU A 372 -2.19 -2.76 -38.23
C GLU A 372 -2.49 -1.62 -39.20
N ARG A 373 -2.87 -0.43 -38.70
CA ARG A 373 -3.10 0.75 -39.54
C ARG A 373 -1.83 1.22 -40.24
N LEU A 374 -0.70 1.31 -39.51
CA LEU A 374 0.59 1.69 -40.09
C LEU A 374 1.03 0.70 -41.18
N LYS A 375 0.88 -0.61 -40.95
CA LYS A 375 1.21 -1.65 -41.95
C LYS A 375 0.29 -1.61 -43.16
N ARG A 376 -0.99 -1.26 -43.00
CA ARG A 376 -1.90 -1.09 -44.15
C ARG A 376 -1.44 0.02 -45.07
N ILE A 377 -1.01 1.16 -44.52
CA ILE A 377 -0.48 2.29 -45.30
C ILE A 377 0.73 1.85 -46.13
N THR A 378 1.67 1.11 -45.54
CA THR A 378 2.88 0.68 -46.26
C THR A 378 2.67 -0.50 -47.20
N SER A 379 1.68 -1.37 -46.96
CA SER A 379 1.40 -2.52 -47.83
C SER A 379 1.06 -2.12 -49.27
N VAL A 380 0.55 -0.90 -49.47
CA VAL A 380 0.28 -0.35 -50.80
C VAL A 380 1.57 -0.19 -51.61
N PHE A 381 2.70 0.12 -50.97
CA PHE A 381 4.01 0.27 -51.60
C PHE A 381 4.65 -1.07 -51.99
N GLU A 382 4.23 -2.17 -51.38
CA GLU A 382 4.68 -3.52 -51.74
C GLU A 382 3.94 -4.05 -52.98
N VAL A 383 2.66 -3.69 -53.12
CA VAL A 383 1.74 -4.24 -54.12
C VAL A 383 1.69 -3.38 -55.38
N GLU A 384 1.69 -2.05 -55.25
CA GLU A 384 1.56 -1.13 -56.38
C GLU A 384 2.89 -0.95 -57.11
N GLU A 385 2.93 -1.36 -58.38
CA GLU A 385 4.15 -1.36 -59.20
C GLU A 385 4.79 0.03 -59.33
N ARG A 386 3.96 1.09 -59.31
CA ARG A 386 4.39 2.50 -59.37
C ARG A 386 5.04 3.00 -58.07
N LEU A 387 4.71 2.38 -56.93
CA LEU A 387 5.17 2.79 -55.60
C LEU A 387 6.32 1.92 -55.08
N LYS A 388 6.50 0.74 -55.66
CA LYS A 388 7.56 -0.23 -55.34
C LYS A 388 8.98 0.35 -55.22
N PRO A 389 9.42 1.33 -56.03
CA PRO A 389 10.75 1.95 -55.87
C PRO A 389 10.96 2.65 -54.51
N TRP A 390 9.88 3.03 -53.83
CA TRP A 390 9.90 3.73 -52.55
C TRP A 390 9.72 2.78 -51.35
N ASN A 391 9.55 1.48 -51.60
CA ASN A 391 9.22 0.50 -50.56
C ASN A 391 10.28 0.44 -49.44
N ASP A 392 11.57 0.48 -49.79
CA ASP A 392 12.64 0.46 -48.80
C ASP A 392 12.63 1.73 -47.93
N GLN A 393 12.31 2.89 -48.52
CA GLN A 393 12.27 4.16 -47.80
C GLN A 393 11.06 4.22 -46.85
N ILE A 394 9.87 3.86 -47.34
CA ILE A 394 8.66 3.85 -46.51
C ILE A 394 8.73 2.78 -45.41
N SER A 395 9.42 1.66 -45.65
CA SER A 395 9.66 0.62 -44.63
C SER A 395 10.53 1.15 -43.48
N ASN A 396 11.55 1.96 -43.78
CA ASN A 396 12.35 2.62 -42.74
C ASN A 396 11.49 3.61 -41.92
N VAL A 397 10.60 4.36 -42.58
CA VAL A 397 9.67 5.28 -41.90
C VAL A 397 8.66 4.51 -41.05
N LEU A 398 8.21 3.33 -41.49
CA LEU A 398 7.35 2.44 -40.73
C LEU A 398 8.02 1.96 -39.44
N GLU A 399 9.29 1.55 -39.49
CA GLU A 399 10.02 1.14 -38.28
C GLU A 399 10.10 2.28 -37.26
N ILE A 400 10.40 3.49 -37.74
CA ILE A 400 10.42 4.71 -36.93
C ILE A 400 9.03 4.98 -36.32
N ALA A 401 7.97 4.92 -37.13
CA ALA A 401 6.60 5.16 -36.69
C ALA A 401 6.12 4.10 -35.68
N LEU A 402 6.48 2.83 -35.88
CA LEU A 402 6.16 1.74 -34.94
C LEU A 402 6.87 1.93 -33.60
N GLU A 403 8.15 2.31 -33.59
CA GLU A 403 8.86 2.56 -32.34
C GLU A 403 8.31 3.81 -31.64
N ARG A 404 8.00 4.88 -32.38
CA ARG A 404 7.32 6.07 -31.84
C ARG A 404 5.96 5.72 -31.25
N ALA A 405 5.13 4.96 -31.96
CA ALA A 405 3.84 4.48 -31.48
C ALA A 405 3.98 3.61 -30.23
N ARG A 406 5.01 2.75 -30.16
CA ARG A 406 5.30 1.93 -28.98
C ARG A 406 5.66 2.78 -27.76
N ILE A 407 6.50 3.79 -27.94
CA ILE A 407 6.90 4.69 -26.86
C ILE A 407 5.69 5.51 -26.41
N ASN A 408 4.95 6.10 -27.35
CA ASN A 408 3.76 6.88 -27.06
C ASN A 408 2.64 6.03 -26.42
N SER A 409 2.46 4.77 -26.82
CA SER A 409 1.47 3.86 -26.21
C SER A 409 1.80 3.55 -24.75
N LYS A 410 3.09 3.35 -24.43
CA LYS A 410 3.52 3.23 -23.02
C LYS A 410 3.22 4.49 -22.22
N LYS A 411 3.54 5.66 -22.77
CA LYS A 411 3.26 6.96 -22.13
C LYS A 411 1.76 7.15 -21.90
N VAL A 412 0.95 6.99 -22.95
CA VAL A 412 -0.51 7.08 -22.89
C VAL A 412 -1.09 6.09 -21.88
N SER A 413 -0.65 4.84 -21.90
CA SER A 413 -1.08 3.83 -20.92
C SER A 413 -0.71 4.25 -19.49
N GLN A 414 0.49 4.76 -19.25
CA GLN A 414 0.87 5.21 -17.90
C GLN A 414 0.08 6.45 -17.45
N TYR A 415 -0.13 7.39 -18.36
CA TYR A 415 -0.76 8.68 -18.09
C TYR A 415 -2.29 8.56 -17.96
N ILE A 416 -2.94 7.98 -18.96
CA ILE A 416 -4.42 7.96 -19.07
C ILE A 416 -5.04 6.84 -18.24
N PHE A 417 -4.40 5.67 -18.19
CA PHE A 417 -4.97 4.54 -17.46
C PHE A 417 -5.04 4.82 -15.96
N ALA A 418 -3.99 5.45 -15.40
CA ALA A 418 -3.98 5.89 -14.00
C ALA A 418 -5.20 6.77 -13.69
N MET A 419 -5.46 7.75 -14.53
CA MET A 419 -6.55 8.71 -14.36
C MET A 419 -7.94 8.07 -14.53
N TYR A 420 -8.11 7.18 -15.53
CA TYR A 420 -9.38 6.50 -15.76
C TYR A 420 -9.78 5.59 -14.60
N ILE A 421 -8.84 4.82 -14.06
CA ILE A 421 -9.13 3.96 -12.91
C ILE A 421 -9.57 4.80 -11.71
N ASN A 422 -8.89 5.91 -11.46
CA ASN A 422 -9.28 6.80 -10.37
C ASN A 422 -10.68 7.44 -10.61
N HIS A 423 -11.03 7.71 -11.86
CA HIS A 423 -12.38 8.12 -12.25
C HIS A 423 -13.42 7.00 -12.03
N LEU A 424 -13.13 5.75 -12.39
CA LEU A 424 -14.02 4.60 -12.13
C LEU A 424 -14.28 4.36 -10.64
N PHE A 425 -13.29 4.63 -9.77
CA PHE A 425 -13.50 4.56 -8.33
C PHE A 425 -14.40 5.67 -7.80
N SER A 426 -14.42 6.83 -8.46
CA SER A 426 -15.26 7.98 -8.06
C SER A 426 -16.73 7.80 -8.40
N THR A 427 -17.04 7.09 -9.49
CA THR A 427 -18.42 6.79 -9.93
C THR A 427 -19.10 5.69 -9.12
N LEU A 428 -18.35 4.94 -8.30
CA LEU A 428 -18.87 3.91 -7.39
C LEU A 428 -19.37 4.48 -6.05
N LEU A 429 -19.13 5.77 -5.78
CA LEU A 429 -19.59 6.44 -4.57
C LEU A 429 -20.96 7.06 -4.82
N SER A 430 -21.94 6.67 -4.00
CA SER A 430 -23.27 7.28 -4.02
C SER A 430 -23.15 8.75 -3.63
N SER A 431 -23.75 9.64 -4.41
CA SER A 431 -23.82 11.07 -4.09
C SER A 431 -24.62 11.28 -2.81
N SER A 432 -23.92 11.62 -1.72
CA SER A 432 -24.56 11.94 -0.44
C SER A 432 -24.00 13.24 0.14
N LYS A 433 -24.82 14.29 0.13
CA LYS A 433 -24.60 15.51 0.92
C LYS A 433 -25.46 15.42 2.18
N LEU A 434 -24.84 15.45 3.36
CA LEU A 434 -25.52 15.41 4.65
C LEU A 434 -25.09 16.59 5.53
N TYR A 435 -26.04 17.44 5.93
CA TYR A 435 -25.77 18.48 6.91
C TYR A 435 -25.63 17.86 8.31
N ILE A 436 -24.39 17.86 8.83
CA ILE A 436 -24.07 17.44 10.19
C ILE A 436 -24.63 18.48 11.17
N THR A 437 -24.40 19.76 10.85
CA THR A 437 -24.97 20.93 11.52
C THR A 437 -25.22 22.02 10.47
N LEU A 438 -25.72 23.19 10.89
CA LEU A 438 -25.81 24.36 10.00
C LEU A 438 -24.44 24.86 9.50
N ARG A 439 -23.35 24.54 10.20
CA ARG A 439 -21.98 24.96 9.86
C ARG A 439 -21.18 23.87 9.14
N PHE A 440 -21.49 22.59 9.38
CA PHE A 440 -20.68 21.47 8.90
C PHE A 440 -21.46 20.58 7.93
N LEU A 441 -20.88 20.37 6.75
CA LEU A 441 -21.43 19.54 5.68
C LEU A 441 -20.56 18.28 5.51
N LEU A 442 -21.19 17.11 5.51
CA LEU A 442 -20.61 15.84 5.13
C LEU A 442 -20.85 15.58 3.65
N ILE A 443 -19.80 15.21 2.92
CA ILE A 443 -19.87 14.85 1.50
C ILE A 443 -19.34 13.44 1.30
N ASN A 444 -20.13 12.63 0.59
CA ASN A 444 -19.87 11.23 0.24
C ASN A 444 -19.40 10.40 1.44
N ASP A 445 -19.96 10.67 2.61
CA ASP A 445 -19.65 9.98 3.87
C ASP A 445 -18.15 10.01 4.28
N LYS A 446 -17.34 10.86 3.64
CA LYS A 446 -15.87 10.84 3.74
C LYS A 446 -15.25 12.18 4.12
N PHE A 447 -15.85 13.28 3.70
CA PHE A 447 -15.27 14.62 3.80
C PHE A 447 -16.16 15.54 4.61
N ILE A 448 -15.58 16.29 5.54
CA ILE A 448 -16.29 17.32 6.31
C ILE A 448 -15.81 18.69 5.85
N ILE A 449 -16.75 19.54 5.45
CA ILE A 449 -16.50 20.95 5.13
C ILE A 449 -17.04 21.82 6.25
N ASP A 450 -16.25 22.81 6.67
CA ASP A 450 -16.74 23.95 7.43
C ASP A 450 -17.25 25.01 6.46
N LEU A 451 -18.57 25.16 6.36
CA LEU A 451 -19.24 26.10 5.47
C LEU A 451 -18.99 27.57 5.87
N ALA A 452 -18.61 27.84 7.13
CA ALA A 452 -18.32 29.21 7.56
C ALA A 452 -16.93 29.66 7.09
N GLU A 453 -15.97 28.73 7.05
CA GLU A 453 -14.58 29.01 6.67
C GLU A 453 -14.24 28.50 5.24
N ASN A 454 -15.19 27.85 4.56
CA ASN A 454 -15.06 27.23 3.24
C ASN A 454 -13.84 26.32 3.10
N LYS A 455 -13.56 25.52 4.13
CA LYS A 455 -12.37 24.66 4.19
C LYS A 455 -12.68 23.23 4.62
N LEU A 456 -11.80 22.31 4.23
CA LEU A 456 -11.85 20.92 4.66
C LEU A 456 -11.45 20.80 6.14
N ILE A 457 -12.15 19.96 6.88
CA ILE A 457 -11.92 19.72 8.30
C ILE A 457 -11.41 18.30 8.52
N ASN A 458 -10.39 18.17 9.38
CA ASN A 458 -9.96 16.87 9.86
C ASN A 458 -10.98 16.36 10.88
N PRO A 459 -11.68 15.24 10.61
CA PRO A 459 -12.71 14.71 11.50
C PRO A 459 -12.13 14.24 12.85
N LYS A 460 -10.82 13.93 12.91
CA LYS A 460 -10.10 13.58 14.14
C LYS A 460 -9.48 14.81 14.83
N SER A 461 -9.73 16.03 14.35
CA SER A 461 -9.22 17.23 15.01
C SER A 461 -9.95 17.46 16.33
N LYS A 462 -9.18 17.64 17.40
CA LYS A 462 -9.72 17.99 18.72
C LYS A 462 -10.56 19.27 18.68
N THR A 463 -10.11 20.28 17.95
CA THR A 463 -10.83 21.55 17.81
C THR A 463 -12.18 21.40 17.12
N PHE A 464 -12.27 20.49 16.13
CA PHE A 464 -13.53 20.19 15.46
C PHE A 464 -14.48 19.42 16.38
N LEU A 465 -13.99 18.35 17.03
CA LEU A 465 -14.79 17.53 17.94
C LEU A 465 -15.32 18.34 19.13
N GLU A 466 -14.55 19.30 19.64
CA GLU A 466 -15.00 20.23 20.69
C GLU A 466 -16.02 21.27 20.18
N SER A 467 -16.10 21.51 18.87
CA SER A 467 -17.01 22.50 18.26
C SER A 467 -18.40 21.95 17.95
N ILE A 468 -18.60 20.63 18.05
CA ILE A 468 -19.87 19.96 17.77
C ILE A 468 -20.44 19.28 19.03
N PRO A 469 -21.75 19.06 19.12
CA PRO A 469 -22.33 18.30 20.23
C PRO A 469 -21.86 16.85 20.28
N GLU A 470 -21.77 16.28 21.48
CA GLU A 470 -21.30 14.90 21.72
C GLU A 470 -22.09 13.84 20.94
N TYR A 471 -23.43 13.98 20.85
CA TYR A 471 -24.27 13.07 20.06
C TYR A 471 -23.98 13.12 18.56
N VAL A 472 -23.47 14.26 18.06
CA VAL A 472 -23.05 14.42 16.67
C VAL A 472 -21.69 13.75 16.47
N ALA A 473 -20.75 13.96 17.39
CA ALA A 473 -19.45 13.28 17.37
C ALA A 473 -19.60 11.76 17.39
N ASP A 474 -20.51 11.22 18.22
CA ASP A 474 -20.84 9.79 18.26
C ASP A 474 -21.44 9.27 16.94
N ALA A 475 -22.31 10.06 16.31
CA ALA A 475 -22.87 9.72 15.01
C ALA A 475 -21.80 9.73 13.91
N LEU A 476 -20.89 10.71 13.94
CA LEU A 476 -19.76 10.79 13.02
C LEU A 476 -18.82 9.58 13.15
N GLY A 477 -18.68 9.00 14.34
CA GLY A 477 -17.87 7.79 14.56
C GLY A 477 -18.32 6.54 13.80
N GLN A 478 -19.47 6.58 13.11
CA GLN A 478 -19.98 5.49 12.27
C GLN A 478 -19.51 5.58 10.81
N PHE A 479 -18.97 6.73 10.40
CA PHE A 479 -18.52 6.98 9.03
C PHE A 479 -17.03 6.67 8.87
N ASP A 480 -16.68 6.19 7.68
CA ASP A 480 -15.30 5.88 7.31
C ASP A 480 -14.67 7.09 6.60
N PHE A 481 -14.22 8.05 7.42
CA PHE A 481 -13.67 9.29 6.89
C PHE A 481 -12.35 9.11 6.16
N PHE A 482 -12.09 10.01 5.21
CA PHE A 482 -10.79 10.10 4.55
C PHE A 482 -9.66 10.26 5.60
N ASP A 483 -8.66 9.39 5.56
CA ASP A 483 -7.58 9.41 6.54
C ASP A 483 -6.53 10.48 6.21
N TRP A 484 -6.58 11.59 6.95
CA TRP A 484 -5.62 12.69 6.82
C TRP A 484 -4.18 12.30 7.15
N SER A 485 -3.93 11.14 7.77
CA SER A 485 -2.57 10.67 8.00
C SER A 485 -1.79 10.54 6.68
N ILE A 486 -2.48 10.28 5.57
CA ILE A 486 -1.89 10.15 4.22
C ILE A 486 -1.08 11.39 3.81
N PHE A 487 -1.51 12.57 4.27
CA PHE A 487 -0.87 13.84 3.98
C PHE A 487 0.49 14.00 4.67
N ASN A 488 0.77 13.28 5.75
CA ASN A 488 2.07 13.34 6.43
C ASN A 488 3.21 12.72 5.60
N PHE A 489 2.88 11.95 4.57
CA PHE A 489 3.84 11.15 3.80
C PHE A 489 4.23 11.76 2.46
N SER A 490 3.67 12.92 2.09
CA SER A 490 3.96 13.62 0.83
C SER A 490 3.70 15.12 0.94
N ASN A 491 4.55 15.93 0.33
CA ASN A 491 4.30 17.36 0.14
C ASN A 491 3.66 17.68 -1.22
N GLU A 492 3.38 16.66 -2.03
CA GLU A 492 2.83 16.83 -3.37
C GLU A 492 1.32 17.12 -3.34
N PRO A 493 0.79 17.82 -4.36
CA PRO A 493 -0.63 17.99 -4.52
C PRO A 493 -1.34 16.64 -4.56
N PHE A 494 -2.45 16.53 -3.84
CA PHE A 494 -3.18 15.29 -3.70
C PHE A 494 -4.50 15.32 -4.51
N PRO A 495 -4.69 14.41 -5.48
CA PRO A 495 -5.95 14.37 -6.22
C PRO A 495 -7.07 13.83 -5.33
N ILE A 496 -8.21 14.50 -5.32
CA ILE A 496 -9.46 13.94 -4.78
C ILE A 496 -10.45 13.78 -5.93
N TYR A 497 -11.09 12.61 -5.97
CA TYR A 497 -12.07 12.26 -6.98
C TYR A 497 -13.47 12.33 -6.40
N CYS A 498 -13.90 13.55 -6.08
CA CYS A 498 -15.23 13.85 -5.57
C CYS A 498 -15.62 15.23 -6.11
N SER A 499 -16.33 15.27 -7.25
CA SER A 499 -16.71 16.54 -7.88
C SER A 499 -17.50 17.44 -6.94
N GLU A 500 -18.44 16.85 -6.18
CA GLU A 500 -19.28 17.54 -5.20
C GLU A 500 -18.49 18.23 -4.09
N LEU A 501 -17.36 17.65 -3.68
CA LEU A 501 -16.45 18.28 -2.71
C LEU A 501 -15.94 19.63 -3.23
N PHE A 502 -15.59 19.68 -4.51
CA PHE A 502 -15.02 20.87 -5.15
C PHE A 502 -16.06 21.90 -5.60
N GLU A 503 -17.35 21.54 -5.60
CA GLU A 503 -18.44 22.50 -5.74
C GLU A 503 -18.60 23.37 -4.49
N GLU A 504 -18.32 22.80 -3.32
CA GLU A 504 -18.54 23.43 -2.02
C GLU A 504 -17.27 24.05 -1.41
N LEU A 505 -16.09 23.58 -1.82
CA LEU A 505 -14.80 24.14 -1.36
C LEU A 505 -14.42 25.42 -2.09
N HIS A 506 -13.75 26.33 -1.37
CA HIS A 506 -13.07 27.45 -2.02
C HIS A 506 -11.82 26.95 -2.76
N MET A 507 -11.72 27.28 -4.04
CA MET A 507 -10.63 26.86 -4.92
C MET A 507 -9.79 28.06 -5.33
N GLU A 508 -8.46 27.91 -5.25
CA GLU A 508 -7.49 28.84 -5.81
C GLU A 508 -6.79 28.21 -7.02
N GLU A 509 -6.51 28.99 -8.06
CA GLU A 509 -5.67 28.51 -9.16
C GLU A 509 -4.20 28.51 -8.75
N ARG A 510 -3.53 27.37 -8.94
CA ARG A 510 -2.08 27.25 -8.74
C ARG A 510 -1.37 26.62 -9.92
N GLU A 511 -0.11 27.02 -10.08
CA GLU A 511 0.82 26.40 -11.01
C GLU A 511 1.50 25.19 -10.40
N PHE A 512 1.37 24.06 -11.09
CA PHE A 512 2.03 22.80 -10.77
C PHE A 512 2.83 22.32 -11.97
N ILE A 513 3.82 21.46 -11.72
CA ILE A 513 4.56 20.75 -12.76
C ILE A 513 3.83 19.43 -13.00
N LEU A 514 3.28 19.23 -14.19
CA LEU A 514 2.73 17.96 -14.62
C LEU A 514 3.83 17.15 -15.30
N ASP A 515 4.23 16.05 -14.66
CA ASP A 515 5.28 15.17 -15.18
C ASP A 515 4.79 14.32 -16.36
N ASP A 516 5.69 13.55 -16.95
CA ASP A 516 5.39 12.63 -18.05
C ASP A 516 4.53 11.42 -17.65
N ARG A 517 4.11 11.35 -16.38
CA ARG A 517 3.32 10.26 -15.78
C ARG A 517 1.93 10.71 -15.33
N GLY A 518 1.60 11.99 -15.45
CA GLY A 518 0.28 12.49 -15.05
C GLY A 518 0.20 12.91 -13.60
N VAL A 519 1.34 13.02 -12.92
CA VAL A 519 1.40 13.44 -11.52
C VAL A 519 1.69 14.93 -11.47
N LEU A 520 0.89 15.64 -10.68
CA LEU A 520 1.15 17.04 -10.35
C LEU A 520 2.18 17.13 -9.24
N HIS A 521 3.14 18.02 -9.44
CA HIS A 521 4.18 18.33 -8.48
C HIS A 521 4.18 19.81 -8.12
N VAL A 522 4.57 20.13 -6.89
CA VAL A 522 4.76 21.52 -6.46
C VAL A 522 5.83 22.20 -7.33
N ASN A 523 5.64 23.46 -7.67
CA ASN A 523 6.63 24.25 -8.41
C ASN A 523 7.95 24.32 -7.60
N ASN A 524 9.10 24.16 -8.28
CA ASN A 524 10.44 23.98 -7.67
C ASN A 524 10.73 22.63 -6.98
N SER A 525 9.91 21.60 -7.18
CA SER A 525 10.15 20.23 -6.68
C SER A 525 11.35 19.51 -7.29
N GLY A 526 11.93 20.05 -8.37
CA GLY A 526 13.04 19.42 -9.10
C GLY A 526 12.60 18.33 -10.09
N TYR A 527 11.29 18.09 -10.23
CA TYR A 527 10.72 17.29 -11.31
C TYR A 527 10.67 18.08 -12.61
N SER A 528 10.88 17.39 -13.73
CA SER A 528 10.73 17.94 -15.08
C SER A 528 9.32 17.65 -15.59
N GLY A 529 8.67 18.66 -16.17
CA GLY A 529 7.33 18.52 -16.72
C GLY A 529 6.83 19.85 -17.29
N MET A 530 5.59 19.84 -17.77
CA MET A 530 4.94 21.07 -18.24
C MET A 530 4.28 21.79 -17.08
N ILE A 531 4.35 23.13 -17.07
CA ILE A 531 3.64 23.93 -16.07
C ILE A 531 2.17 23.99 -16.45
N VAL A 532 1.31 23.57 -15.55
CA VAL A 532 -0.15 23.61 -15.69
C VAL A 532 -0.78 24.40 -14.56
N LYS A 533 -1.85 25.12 -14.87
CA LYS A 533 -2.69 25.79 -13.87
C LYS A 533 -3.84 24.89 -13.49
N VAL A 534 -3.96 24.60 -12.20
CA VAL A 534 -4.97 23.67 -11.67
C VAL A 534 -5.67 24.35 -10.49
N PRO A 535 -7.01 24.41 -10.50
CA PRO A 535 -7.79 24.79 -9.32
C PRO A 535 -7.56 23.79 -8.18
N CYS A 536 -7.19 24.27 -7.00
CA CYS A 536 -6.93 23.45 -5.83
C CYS A 536 -7.42 24.13 -4.54
N ALA A 537 -7.62 23.34 -3.49
CA ALA A 537 -7.89 23.83 -2.13
C ALA A 537 -6.70 23.53 -1.23
N ALA A 538 -6.33 24.50 -0.39
CA ALA A 538 -5.25 24.35 0.58
C ALA A 538 -5.73 23.62 1.84
N ILE A 539 -4.92 22.69 2.33
CA ILE A 539 -5.09 21.99 3.60
C ILE A 539 -3.91 22.34 4.49
N GLU A 540 -4.21 22.91 5.65
CA GLU A 540 -3.22 23.15 6.69
C GLU A 540 -3.08 21.92 7.60
N LEU A 541 -1.86 21.38 7.67
CA LEU A 541 -1.52 20.30 8.59
C LEU A 541 -1.08 20.83 9.96
N LYS A 542 -1.10 19.96 10.97
CA LYS A 542 -0.76 20.31 12.37
C LYS A 542 0.66 20.86 12.54
N ASP A 543 1.58 20.54 11.64
CA ASP A 543 2.97 21.00 11.63
C ASP A 543 3.17 22.34 10.88
N LYS A 544 2.06 23.01 10.49
CA LYS A 544 2.03 24.23 9.67
C LYS A 544 2.52 24.03 8.23
N SER A 545 2.63 22.79 7.76
CA SER A 545 2.79 22.54 6.32
C SER A 545 1.45 22.69 5.61
N VAL A 546 1.50 23.13 4.35
CA VAL A 546 0.32 23.31 3.49
C VAL A 546 0.41 22.31 2.36
N ILE A 547 -0.64 21.52 2.18
CA ILE A 547 -0.81 20.59 1.07
C ILE A 547 -2.00 21.05 0.23
N TYR A 548 -1.92 20.86 -1.08
CA TYR A 548 -3.00 21.22 -1.99
C TYR A 548 -3.77 19.97 -2.38
N ILE A 549 -5.09 20.00 -2.26
CA ILE A 549 -5.97 19.01 -2.88
C ILE A 549 -6.55 19.58 -4.15
N TYR A 550 -6.66 18.78 -5.21
CA TYR A 550 -7.24 19.22 -6.47
C TYR A 550 -8.25 18.21 -6.98
N ARG A 551 -9.19 18.67 -7.81
CA ARG A 551 -10.12 17.77 -8.48
C ARG A 551 -9.34 16.91 -9.44
N GLY A 552 -9.42 15.59 -9.29
CA GLY A 552 -8.85 14.65 -10.25
C GLY A 552 -9.36 14.97 -11.67
N LEU A 553 -8.43 15.19 -12.60
CA LEU A 553 -8.73 15.57 -13.98
C LEU A 553 -9.33 14.38 -14.75
N GLU A 554 -10.25 14.66 -15.69
CA GLU A 554 -10.72 13.62 -16.62
C GLU A 554 -9.72 13.44 -17.78
N PRO A 555 -9.58 12.23 -18.35
CA PRO A 555 -8.65 11.96 -19.47
C PRO A 555 -8.75 12.93 -20.66
N ILE A 556 -9.92 13.52 -20.89
CA ILE A 556 -10.23 14.42 -22.01
C ILE A 556 -9.76 15.86 -21.72
N GLU A 557 -9.59 16.22 -20.45
CA GLU A 557 -9.25 17.59 -20.00
C GLU A 557 -7.73 17.86 -20.04
N LEU A 558 -6.93 16.92 -20.52
CA LEU A 558 -5.46 16.95 -20.44
C LEU A 558 -4.80 17.62 -21.66
N PRO A 559 -3.72 18.40 -21.44
CA PRO A 559 -2.92 18.93 -22.55
C PRO A 559 -2.22 17.80 -23.31
N ASP A 560 -1.97 18.01 -24.60
CA ASP A 560 -1.11 17.11 -25.37
C ASP A 560 0.33 17.20 -24.86
N LEU A 561 0.93 16.04 -24.57
CA LEU A 561 2.37 15.97 -24.28
C LEU A 561 3.16 16.10 -25.58
N GLU A 562 4.30 16.79 -25.51
CA GLU A 562 5.23 16.84 -26.64
C GLU A 562 5.66 15.43 -27.04
N ASP A 563 5.58 15.16 -28.35
CA ASP A 563 6.17 13.95 -28.92
C ASP A 563 7.68 13.95 -28.67
N LEU A 564 8.22 12.78 -28.33
CA LEU A 564 9.68 12.66 -28.22
C LEU A 564 10.31 13.00 -29.57
N PRO A 565 11.42 13.76 -29.60
CA PRO A 565 12.11 14.05 -30.83
C PRO A 565 12.62 12.74 -31.42
N VAL A 566 11.99 12.31 -32.50
CA VAL A 566 12.55 11.28 -33.36
C VAL A 566 13.24 12.03 -34.49
N ASP A 567 14.49 11.69 -34.76
CA ASP A 567 15.32 12.31 -35.80
C ASP A 567 14.75 11.93 -37.18
N ILE A 568 13.63 12.57 -37.55
CA ILE A 568 13.05 12.53 -38.89
C ILE A 568 13.89 13.52 -39.69
N ARG A 569 15.14 13.17 -40.01
CA ARG A 569 15.93 14.01 -40.90
C ARG A 569 15.15 14.17 -42.22
N PRO A 570 15.12 15.37 -42.80
CA PRO A 570 14.40 15.59 -44.05
C PRO A 570 15.04 14.71 -45.12
N PHE A 571 14.28 13.73 -45.58
CA PHE A 571 14.64 12.91 -46.72
C PHE A 571 14.84 13.85 -47.93
N HIS A 572 15.94 13.66 -48.68
CA HIS A 572 16.22 14.47 -49.84
C HIS A 572 15.12 14.30 -50.91
N ILE A 573 14.38 15.38 -51.11
CA ILE A 573 13.42 15.56 -52.21
C ILE A 573 14.21 15.71 -53.53
N VAL A 574 13.89 14.88 -54.52
CA VAL A 574 14.28 15.04 -55.93
C VAL A 574 12.97 15.18 -56.73
N PRO A 575 12.85 16.15 -57.67
CA PRO A 575 11.54 16.73 -57.94
C PRO A 575 10.65 15.97 -58.94
N ALA A 576 9.35 16.09 -58.66
CA ALA A 576 8.18 16.17 -59.55
C ALA A 576 7.62 14.86 -60.13
N ASN A 577 6.52 14.38 -59.54
CA ASN A 577 5.37 13.67 -60.15
C ASN A 577 4.27 13.42 -59.07
N GLU A 578 3.02 13.12 -59.45
CA GLU A 578 1.89 12.75 -58.54
C GLU A 578 2.25 11.69 -57.48
N ILE A 579 3.27 10.86 -57.75
CA ILE A 579 3.80 9.82 -56.85
C ILE A 579 4.41 10.43 -55.57
N GLU A 580 4.93 11.66 -55.64
CA GLU A 580 5.48 12.39 -54.49
C GLU A 580 4.39 12.77 -53.49
N GLU A 581 3.20 13.19 -53.96
CA GLU A 581 2.07 13.54 -53.09
C GLU A 581 1.57 12.32 -52.30
N TRP A 582 1.49 11.14 -52.92
CA TRP A 582 1.10 9.90 -52.23
C TRP A 582 2.15 9.48 -51.19
N TYR A 583 3.43 9.63 -51.51
CA TYR A 583 4.53 9.33 -50.59
C TYR A 583 4.55 10.30 -49.40
N GLU A 584 4.41 11.61 -49.63
CA GLU A 584 4.31 12.62 -48.58
C GLU A 584 3.07 12.44 -47.72
N ALA A 585 1.92 12.13 -48.33
CA ALA A 585 0.69 11.84 -47.60
C ALA A 585 0.86 10.61 -46.70
N ALA A 586 1.46 9.53 -47.20
CA ALA A 586 1.75 8.34 -46.42
C ALA A 586 2.69 8.64 -45.25
N ILE A 587 3.78 9.39 -45.47
CA ILE A 587 4.68 9.81 -44.38
C ILE A 587 3.93 10.63 -43.33
N LYS A 588 3.13 11.61 -43.76
CA LYS A 588 2.35 12.45 -42.86
C LYS A 588 1.36 11.62 -42.04
N GLU A 589 0.72 10.63 -42.65
CA GLU A 589 -0.20 9.73 -41.97
C GLU A 589 0.51 8.80 -40.98
N LEU A 590 1.67 8.24 -41.35
CA LEU A 590 2.52 7.44 -40.44
C LEU A 590 2.97 8.25 -39.22
N ILE A 591 3.38 9.51 -39.43
CA ILE A 591 3.76 10.45 -38.36
C ILE A 591 2.55 10.80 -37.48
N THR A 592 1.39 11.03 -38.09
CA THR A 592 0.17 11.42 -37.36
C THR A 592 -0.36 10.27 -36.53
N LEU A 593 -0.45 9.06 -37.08
CA LEU A 593 -0.94 7.87 -36.37
C LEU A 593 -0.03 7.42 -35.22
N SER A 594 1.28 7.68 -35.33
CA SER A 594 2.25 7.38 -34.27
C SER A 594 2.40 8.47 -33.22
N SER A 595 1.76 9.64 -33.40
CA SER A 595 1.80 10.75 -32.43
C SER A 595 1.09 10.42 -31.12
N PHE A 596 1.46 11.13 -30.05
CA PHE A 596 0.84 10.98 -28.74
C PHE A 596 -0.68 11.21 -28.79
N SER A 597 -1.14 12.26 -29.48
CA SER A 597 -2.56 12.62 -29.56
C SER A 597 -3.41 11.52 -30.21
N SER A 598 -2.95 10.94 -31.33
CA SER A 598 -3.63 9.83 -32.02
C SER A 598 -3.65 8.56 -31.18
N VAL A 599 -2.52 8.24 -30.52
CA VAL A 599 -2.42 7.08 -29.63
C VAL A 599 -3.38 7.25 -28.44
N ARG A 600 -3.45 8.45 -27.87
CA ARG A 600 -4.41 8.81 -26.81
C ARG A 600 -5.84 8.62 -27.24
N GLU A 601 -6.22 9.12 -28.41
CA GLU A 601 -7.60 9.03 -28.90
C GLU A 601 -8.03 7.56 -29.06
N ILE A 602 -7.18 6.74 -29.69
CA ILE A 602 -7.42 5.31 -29.87
C ILE A 602 -7.51 4.60 -28.51
N TYR A 603 -6.58 4.89 -27.60
CA TYR A 603 -6.59 4.32 -26.25
C TYR A 603 -7.87 4.67 -25.48
N THR A 604 -8.28 5.93 -25.50
CA THR A 604 -9.50 6.44 -24.83
C THR A 604 -10.75 5.80 -25.42
N LYS A 605 -10.80 5.60 -26.74
CA LYS A 605 -11.91 4.88 -27.40
C LYS A 605 -12.01 3.42 -26.93
N TYR A 606 -10.90 2.68 -26.86
CA TYR A 606 -10.90 1.31 -26.36
C TYR A 606 -11.36 1.22 -24.90
N LEU A 607 -10.95 2.20 -24.11
CA LEU A 607 -11.27 2.34 -22.70
C LEU A 607 -12.76 2.66 -22.48
N ASN A 608 -13.34 3.60 -23.21
CA ASN A 608 -14.79 3.90 -23.17
C ASN A 608 -15.66 2.71 -23.61
N ASN A 609 -15.19 1.91 -24.57
CA ASN A 609 -15.90 0.70 -25.00
C ASN A 609 -15.91 -0.41 -23.92
N LEU A 610 -14.97 -0.37 -22.96
CA LEU A 610 -14.98 -1.30 -21.83
C LEU A 610 -16.01 -0.90 -20.78
N SER A 611 -16.16 0.40 -20.49
CA SER A 611 -17.17 0.91 -19.53
C SER A 611 -18.62 0.66 -19.98
N THR A 612 -18.90 0.73 -21.29
CA THR A 612 -20.26 0.51 -21.80
C THR A 612 -20.68 -0.97 -21.84
N ASN A 613 -19.74 -1.90 -21.69
CA ASN A 613 -20.01 -3.35 -21.71
C ASN A 613 -20.21 -3.95 -20.32
N THR A 614 -20.04 -3.17 -19.25
CA THR A 614 -20.26 -3.60 -17.86
C THR A 614 -21.65 -3.26 -17.31
N GLU A 615 -22.52 -2.61 -18.11
CA GLU A 615 -23.93 -2.32 -17.76
C GLU A 615 -24.93 -3.38 -18.29
N ASN A 616 -24.45 -4.45 -18.95
CA ASN A 616 -25.21 -5.65 -19.31
C ASN A 616 -24.62 -6.87 -18.61
#